data_AF-A0A535KWZ2-F1
#
_entry.id   AF-A0A535KWZ2-F1
#
_cell.length_a   1.000
_cell.length_b   1.000
_cell.length_c   1.000
_cell.angle_alpha   90.00
_cell.angle_beta   90.00
_cell.angle_gamma   90.00
#
_symmetry.space_group_name_H-M   'P 1'
#
loop_
_entity.id
_entity.type
_entity.pdbx_description
1 polymer ?
#
loop_
_entity_poly.entity_id
_entity_poly.type
_entity_poly.pdbx_seq_one_letter_code
_entity_poly.pdbx_strand_id
1 'polypeptide(L)'
;QMDEVQRQWGAQATASWKINAFHSIVAAASFGAKRSTPYAKGTVHDFMHAKILVADDYVYMGSFNLSHSGENNAENVLQVESAAIADQCIAYIDQIAARYGGSALKAQ
;
A
#
# COMPACT_ATOMS: atom_id res chain seq x y z
N GLN A 1 10.62 1.39 -1.58
CA GLN A 1 10.13 0.20 -2.32
C GLN A 1 9.60 0.57 -3.70
N MET A 2 8.98 1.74 -3.90
CA MET A 2 8.50 2.16 -5.24
C MET A 2 9.61 2.43 -6.28
N ASP A 3 10.83 2.80 -5.88
CA ASP A 3 11.91 3.10 -6.84
C ASP A 3 12.22 1.90 -7.75
N GLU A 4 12.29 0.69 -7.16
CA GLU A 4 12.51 -0.54 -7.91
C GLU A 4 11.31 -0.88 -8.82
N VAL A 5 10.08 -0.67 -8.33
CA VAL A 5 8.87 -0.87 -9.14
C VAL A 5 8.83 0.08 -10.33
N GLN A 6 9.19 1.36 -10.14
CA GLN A 6 9.27 2.35 -11.22
C GLN A 6 10.36 1.99 -12.23
N ARG A 7 11.53 1.51 -11.77
CA ARG A 7 12.59 1.00 -12.65
C ARG A 7 12.08 -0.15 -13.52
N GLN A 8 11.35 -1.10 -12.93
CA GLN A 8 10.77 -2.24 -13.64
C GLN A 8 9.70 -1.82 -14.66
N TRP A 9 8.82 -0.89 -14.30
CA TRP A 9 7.83 -0.34 -15.24
C TRP A 9 8.48 0.43 -16.38
N GLY A 10 9.52 1.21 -16.10
CA GLY A 10 10.26 1.97 -17.12
C GLY A 10 11.02 1.08 -18.11
N ALA A 11 11.45 -0.11 -17.67
CA ALA A 11 12.11 -1.10 -18.53
C ALA A 11 11.13 -1.86 -19.46
N GLN A 12 9.81 -1.74 -19.25
CA GLN A 12 8.79 -2.44 -20.03
C GLN A 12 7.86 -1.43 -20.73
N ALA A 13 7.93 -1.34 -22.05
CA ALA A 13 7.14 -0.39 -22.82
C ALA A 13 5.63 -0.45 -22.51
N THR A 14 5.08 -1.66 -22.34
CA THR A 14 3.67 -1.92 -22.01
C THR A 14 3.25 -1.50 -20.60
N ALA A 15 4.20 -1.27 -19.69
CA ALA A 15 3.95 -0.88 -18.29
C ALA A 15 4.39 0.55 -17.97
N SER A 16 5.18 1.19 -18.83
CA SER A 16 5.73 2.54 -18.62
C SER A 16 4.67 3.60 -18.25
N TRP A 17 3.46 3.49 -18.80
CA TRP A 17 2.34 4.39 -18.49
C TRP A 17 1.94 4.42 -17.01
N LYS A 18 2.21 3.32 -16.27
CA LYS A 18 1.87 3.20 -14.84
C LYS A 18 2.62 4.20 -13.97
N ILE A 19 3.80 4.67 -14.41
CA ILE A 19 4.58 5.68 -13.69
C ILE A 19 3.79 7.00 -13.61
N ASN A 20 3.28 7.47 -14.74
CA ASN A 20 2.50 8.71 -14.78
C ASN A 20 1.17 8.56 -14.03
N ALA A 21 0.49 7.41 -14.18
CA ALA A 21 -0.74 7.14 -13.44
C ALA A 21 -0.50 7.14 -11.91
N PHE A 22 0.60 6.51 -11.46
CA PHE A 22 0.99 6.51 -10.05
C PHE A 22 1.24 7.94 -9.55
N HIS A 23 1.99 8.75 -10.29
CA HIS A 23 2.23 10.16 -9.94
C HIS A 23 0.93 10.97 -9.82
N SER A 24 -0.01 10.81 -10.74
CA SER A 24 -1.31 11.50 -10.67
C SER A 24 -2.10 11.10 -9.42
N ILE A 25 -2.10 9.81 -9.06
CA ILE A 25 -2.83 9.31 -7.88
C ILE A 25 -2.20 9.84 -6.60
N VAL A 26 -0.87 9.72 -6.43
CA VAL A 26 -0.21 10.19 -5.21
C VAL A 26 -0.19 11.72 -5.08
N ALA A 27 -0.41 12.45 -6.19
CA ALA A 27 -0.61 13.90 -6.15
C ALA A 27 -2.03 14.29 -5.74
N ALA A 28 -3.04 13.50 -6.11
CA ALA A 28 -4.44 13.78 -5.84
C ALA A 28 -4.93 13.24 -4.48
N ALA A 29 -4.20 12.33 -3.86
CA ALA A 29 -4.58 11.67 -2.61
C ALA A 29 -3.52 11.86 -1.52
N SER A 30 -3.95 11.75 -0.26
CA SER A 30 -3.05 11.68 0.90
C SER A 30 -2.32 10.33 0.93
N PHE A 31 -1.22 10.22 0.18
CA PHE A 31 -0.44 8.99 0.11
C PHE A 31 0.70 8.98 1.13
N GLY A 32 0.75 7.95 1.97
CA GLY A 32 1.80 7.73 2.96
C GLY A 32 2.76 6.61 2.54
N ALA A 33 4.02 6.72 2.95
CA ALA A 33 4.99 5.66 2.72
C ALA A 33 6.01 5.61 3.86
N LYS A 34 6.16 4.42 4.46
CA LYS A 34 7.24 4.16 5.41
C LYS A 34 8.55 3.94 4.66
N ARG A 35 9.57 4.77 4.94
CA ARG A 35 10.96 4.44 4.60
C ARG A 35 11.43 3.30 5.51
N SER A 36 11.56 2.11 4.93
CA SER A 36 11.97 0.91 5.67
C SER A 36 13.45 0.65 5.46
N THR A 37 14.06 -0.08 6.39
CA THR A 37 15.43 -0.57 6.26
C THR A 37 15.54 -1.39 4.98
N PRO A 38 16.55 -1.15 4.12
CA PRO A 38 16.76 -1.98 2.95
C PRO A 38 16.88 -3.45 3.32
N TYR A 39 16.27 -4.31 2.50
CA TYR A 39 16.34 -5.74 2.73
C TYR A 39 17.79 -6.24 2.61
N ALA A 40 18.27 -6.90 3.65
CA ALA A 40 19.47 -7.72 3.62
C ALA A 40 19.37 -8.82 4.69
N LYS A 41 20.09 -9.92 4.51
CA LYS A 41 20.10 -11.00 5.49
C LYS A 41 20.59 -10.47 6.84
N GLY A 42 19.78 -10.65 7.88
CA GLY A 42 20.12 -10.25 9.25
C GLY A 42 19.84 -8.78 9.59
N THR A 43 19.25 -8.00 8.68
CA THR A 43 18.77 -6.65 9.01
C THR A 43 17.39 -6.68 9.65
N VAL A 44 17.00 -5.57 10.26
CA VAL A 44 15.65 -5.40 10.78
C VAL A 44 14.66 -5.38 9.60
N HIS A 45 13.63 -6.21 9.66
CA HIS A 45 12.56 -6.27 8.66
C HIS A 45 11.38 -5.39 9.07
N ASP A 46 11.56 -4.08 9.06
CA ASP A 46 10.56 -3.10 9.52
C ASP A 46 9.59 -2.63 8.42
N PHE A 47 9.16 -3.53 7.54
CA PHE A 47 8.29 -3.20 6.42
C PHE A 47 6.84 -2.92 6.84
N MET A 48 6.16 -2.02 6.12
CA MET A 48 4.69 -1.90 6.21
C MET A 48 4.06 -3.11 5.50
N HIS A 49 3.70 -4.14 6.27
CA HIS A 49 3.38 -5.46 5.72
C HIS A 49 1.93 -5.92 5.95
N ALA A 50 1.12 -5.11 6.63
CA ALA A 50 -0.32 -5.34 6.72
C ALA A 50 -0.98 -5.00 5.38
N LYS A 51 -1.84 -5.88 4.88
CA LYS A 51 -2.70 -5.63 3.72
C LYS A 51 -4.12 -5.56 4.22
N ILE A 52 -4.60 -4.33 4.37
CA ILE A 52 -5.92 -4.03 4.91
C ILE A 52 -6.53 -2.97 3.99
N LEU A 53 -7.77 -3.21 3.56
CA LEU A 53 -8.61 -2.25 2.88
C LEU A 53 -9.93 -2.19 3.66
N VAL A 54 -10.38 -0.98 3.95
CA VAL A 54 -11.69 -0.72 4.55
C VAL A 54 -12.51 0.08 3.54
N ALA A 55 -13.75 -0.35 3.31
CA ALA A 55 -14.72 0.33 2.47
C ALA A 55 -16.08 0.27 3.18
N ASP A 56 -16.51 1.41 3.74
CA ASP A 56 -17.64 1.48 4.66
C ASP A 56 -17.50 0.43 5.78
N ASP A 57 -18.49 -0.44 5.98
CA ASP A 57 -18.47 -1.49 6.99
C ASP A 57 -17.77 -2.78 6.54
N TYR A 58 -17.18 -2.81 5.34
CA TYR A 58 -16.45 -3.96 4.82
C TYR A 58 -14.94 -3.82 5.03
N VAL A 59 -14.34 -4.89 5.53
CA VAL A 59 -12.88 -5.02 5.66
C VAL A 59 -12.38 -6.19 4.82
N TYR A 60 -11.37 -5.91 4.01
CA TYR A 60 -10.60 -6.91 3.28
C TYR A 60 -9.20 -6.94 3.87
N MET A 61 -8.81 -8.08 4.41
CA MET A 61 -7.49 -8.25 5.02
C MET A 61 -6.93 -9.63 4.71
N GLY A 62 -5.62 -9.79 4.78
CA GLY A 62 -5.01 -11.11 4.61
C GLY A 62 -3.54 -11.03 4.24
N SER A 63 -3.07 -12.10 3.61
CA SER A 63 -1.68 -12.21 3.19
C SER A 63 -1.46 -11.67 1.77
N PHE A 64 -2.51 -11.61 0.94
CA PHE A 64 -2.45 -11.17 -0.46
C PHE A 64 -1.94 -9.73 -0.63
N ASN A 65 -0.92 -9.55 -1.47
CA ASN A 65 -0.49 -8.23 -1.94
C ASN A 65 -1.31 -7.85 -3.17
N LEU A 66 -1.92 -6.66 -3.19
CA LEU A 66 -2.67 -6.09 -4.33
C LEU A 66 -1.76 -5.85 -5.55
N SER A 67 -1.39 -6.94 -6.22
CA SER A 67 -0.35 -6.99 -7.24
C SER A 67 -0.54 -8.21 -8.13
N HIS A 68 -0.07 -8.11 -9.38
CA HIS A 68 -0.16 -9.22 -10.33
C HIS A 68 0.64 -10.46 -9.88
N SER A 69 1.76 -10.28 -9.17
CA SER A 69 2.51 -11.41 -8.61
C SER A 69 1.72 -12.13 -7.51
N GLY A 70 0.89 -11.40 -6.76
CA GLY A 70 0.08 -11.97 -5.68
C GLY A 70 -0.92 -13.01 -6.18
N GLU A 71 -1.39 -12.88 -7.42
CA GLU A 71 -2.36 -13.80 -8.05
C GLU A 71 -1.81 -15.22 -8.23
N ASN A 72 -0.49 -15.38 -8.26
CA ASN A 72 0.18 -16.67 -8.43
C ASN A 72 0.72 -17.25 -7.12
N ASN A 73 0.62 -16.51 -6.01
CA ASN A 73 1.11 -16.93 -4.71
C ASN A 73 0.01 -17.67 -3.93
N ALA A 74 0.41 -18.55 -3.01
CA ALA A 74 -0.50 -19.16 -2.05
C ALA A 74 -0.89 -18.13 -0.97
N GLU A 75 -1.85 -17.28 -1.28
CA GLU A 75 -2.30 -16.17 -0.45
C GLU A 75 -3.80 -16.29 -0.14
N ASN A 76 -4.25 -15.57 0.89
CA ASN A 76 -5.67 -15.44 1.22
C ASN A 76 -6.09 -13.97 1.34
N VAL A 77 -7.40 -13.76 1.14
CA VAL A 77 -8.13 -12.55 1.50
C VAL A 77 -9.35 -12.98 2.30
N LEU A 78 -9.51 -12.43 3.49
CA LEU A 78 -10.72 -12.50 4.29
C LEU A 78 -11.51 -11.22 4.07
N GLN A 79 -12.78 -11.37 3.70
CA GLN A 79 -13.76 -10.30 3.73
C GLN A 79 -14.60 -10.41 5.00
N VAL A 80 -14.77 -9.30 5.71
CA VAL A 80 -15.61 -9.20 6.90
C VAL A 80 -16.53 -8.01 6.75
N GLU A 81 -17.84 -8.23 6.93
CA GLU A 81 -18.83 -7.15 7.03
C GLU A 81 -19.12 -6.91 8.51
N SER A 82 -18.54 -5.85 9.08
CA SER A 82 -18.71 -5.49 10.48
C SER A 82 -18.18 -4.09 10.75
N ALA A 83 -19.08 -3.15 11.06
CA ALA A 83 -18.74 -1.79 11.48
C ALA A 83 -17.69 -1.78 12.61
N ALA A 84 -17.86 -2.65 13.61
CA ALA A 84 -16.96 -2.71 14.77
C ALA A 84 -15.52 -3.14 14.40
N ILE A 85 -15.35 -3.98 13.38
CA ILE A 85 -14.02 -4.38 12.89
C ILE A 85 -13.47 -3.30 11.95
N ALA A 86 -14.33 -2.70 11.10
CA ALA A 86 -13.96 -1.58 10.25
C ALA A 86 -13.39 -0.42 11.07
N ASP A 87 -14.07 0.00 12.14
CA ASP A 87 -13.62 1.07 13.04
C ASP A 87 -12.24 0.79 13.66
N GLN A 88 -11.99 -0.45 14.08
CA GLN A 88 -10.68 -0.84 14.63
C GLN A 88 -9.58 -0.79 13.57
N CYS A 89 -9.88 -1.24 12.35
CA CYS A 89 -8.95 -1.17 11.23
C CYS A 89 -8.67 0.28 10.82
N ILE A 90 -9.70 1.15 10.79
CA ILE A 90 -9.56 2.58 10.52
C ILE A 90 -8.65 3.22 11.58
N ALA A 91 -8.90 2.98 12.87
CA ALA A 91 -8.07 3.53 13.94
C ALA A 91 -6.59 3.12 13.83
N TYR A 92 -6.33 1.87 13.42
CA TYR A 92 -4.97 1.42 13.11
C TYR A 92 -4.37 2.15 11.89
N ILE A 93 -5.13 2.26 10.80
CA ILE A 93 -4.71 2.96 9.58
C ILE A 93 -4.40 4.43 9.87
N ASP A 94 -5.23 5.10 10.69
CA ASP A 94 -5.03 6.48 11.10
C ASP A 94 -3.74 6.66 11.91
N GLN A 95 -3.40 5.73 12.81
CA GLN A 95 -2.12 5.76 13.54
C GLN A 95 -0.93 5.62 12.59
N ILE A 96 -1.04 4.74 11.59
CA ILE A 96 -0.01 4.57 10.57
C ILE A 96 0.10 5.83 9.69
N ALA A 97 -1.03 6.42 9.29
CA ALA A 97 -1.09 7.64 8.50
C ALA A 97 -0.56 8.86 9.28
N ALA A 98 -0.86 8.98 10.57
CA ALA A 98 -0.29 10.03 11.42
C ALA A 98 1.24 9.94 11.51
N ARG A 99 1.80 8.73 11.46
CA ARG A 99 3.24 8.48 11.58
C ARG A 99 4.00 8.57 10.25
N TYR A 100 3.40 8.10 9.16
CA TYR A 100 4.06 7.91 7.86
C TYR A 100 3.32 8.53 6.67
N GLY A 101 2.16 9.13 6.91
CA GLY A 101 1.38 9.84 5.91
C GLY A 101 2.19 10.99 5.32
N GLY A 102 2.18 11.10 3.99
CA GLY A 102 2.59 12.32 3.33
C GLY A 102 1.61 13.43 3.68
N SER A 103 2.09 14.66 3.84
CA SER A 103 1.22 15.82 3.77
C SER A 103 0.56 15.82 2.38
N ALA A 104 -0.75 16.09 2.29
CA ALA A 104 -1.36 16.38 1.00
C ALA A 104 -0.55 17.50 0.33
N LEU A 105 -0.15 17.30 -0.93
CA LEU A 105 0.45 18.38 -1.71
C LEU A 105 -0.57 19.51 -1.74
N LYS A 106 -0.19 20.70 -1.25
CA LYS A 106 -1.04 21.88 -1.38
C LYS A 106 -1.29 22.09 -2.86
N ALA A 107 -2.55 22.07 -3.27
CA ALA A 107 -2.92 22.50 -4.61
C ALA A 107 -2.38 23.92 -4.84
N GLN A 108 -1.65 24.11 -5.95
CA GLN A 108 -1.25 25.43 -6.42
C GLN A 108 -2.45 26.16 -7.01
#